data_AF-A0A376KXC6-F1
#
_entry.id   AF-A0A376KXC6-F1
#
_cell.length_a   1.000
_cell.length_b   1.000
_cell.length_c   1.000
_cell.angle_alpha   90.00
_cell.angle_beta   90.00
_cell.angle_gamma   90.00
#
_symmetry.space_group_name_H-M   'P 1'
#
loop_
_entity.id
_entity.type
_entity.pdbx_description
1 polymer ?
#
loop_
_entity_poly.entity_id
_entity_poly.type
_entity_poly.pdbx_seq_one_letter_code
_entity_poly.pdbx_strand_id
1 'polypeptide(L)'
;MQSERIYLVWAHPRHDSLTAHIADAIHQRAMERKIQVTELDLYRRNFNPVMTSEDEPDWKNMDKRYSPEVHQLYSELLEHDTLVVVFPLWWYSFPAMLKRIY
;
A
#
# COMPACT_ATOMS: atom_id res chain seq x y z
N MET A 1 8.26 -11.23 17.10
CA MET A 1 8.35 -9.76 16.98
C MET A 1 7.01 -9.18 17.35
N GLN A 2 6.97 -8.20 18.25
CA GLN A 2 5.80 -7.34 18.38
C GLN A 2 5.91 -6.28 17.28
N SER A 3 4.85 -6.09 16.50
CA SER A 3 4.78 -5.02 15.50
C SER A 3 4.54 -3.69 16.20
N GLU A 4 5.35 -2.68 15.92
CA GLU A 4 5.23 -1.34 16.50
C GLU A 4 4.66 -0.33 15.48
N ARG A 5 4.92 -0.56 14.19
CA ARG A 5 4.53 0.33 13.09
C ARG A 5 4.00 -0.47 11.89
N ILE A 6 2.72 -0.26 11.57
CA ILE A 6 2.01 -0.88 10.44
C ILE A 6 1.91 0.12 9.29
N TYR A 7 2.26 -0.32 8.07
CA TYR A 7 1.86 0.33 6.83
C TYR A 7 0.62 -0.39 6.29
N LEU A 8 -0.53 0.28 6.34
CA LEU A 8 -1.82 -0.28 5.92
C LEU A 8 -2.16 0.21 4.51
N VAL A 9 -1.97 -0.65 3.52
CA VAL A 9 -2.31 -0.37 2.12
C VAL A 9 -3.68 -0.96 1.81
N TRP A 10 -4.58 -0.17 1.24
CA TRP A 10 -5.85 -0.72 0.79
C TRP A 10 -6.42 -0.04 -0.45
N ALA A 11 -7.26 -0.79 -1.16
CA ALA A 11 -7.73 -0.40 -2.47
C ALA A 11 -9.21 -0.74 -2.65
N HIS A 12 -10.09 0.25 -2.45
CA HIS A 12 -11.50 0.14 -2.83
C HIS A 12 -12.11 1.51 -3.20
N PRO A 13 -12.86 1.64 -4.32
CA PRO A 13 -13.41 2.92 -4.76
C PRO A 13 -14.47 3.50 -3.82
N ARG A 14 -15.25 2.63 -3.17
CA ARG A 14 -16.27 3.03 -2.19
C ARG A 14 -15.72 3.09 -0.76
N HIS A 15 -16.12 4.10 -0.01
CA HIS A 15 -15.80 4.30 1.41
C HIS A 15 -16.63 3.44 2.36
N ASP A 16 -17.81 3.00 1.93
CA ASP A 16 -18.73 2.15 2.70
C ASP A 16 -18.56 0.65 2.40
N SER A 17 -17.42 0.26 1.82
CA SER A 17 -17.15 -1.11 1.42
C SER A 17 -16.70 -1.98 2.59
N LEU A 18 -16.85 -3.31 2.47
CA LEU A 18 -16.26 -4.23 3.45
C LEU A 18 -14.75 -4.04 3.59
N THR A 19 -14.03 -3.75 2.50
CA THR A 19 -12.59 -3.44 2.52
C THR A 19 -12.29 -2.23 3.40
N ALA A 20 -13.05 -1.15 3.28
CA ALA A 20 -12.89 0.04 4.12
C ALA A 20 -13.20 -0.27 5.59
N HIS A 21 -14.29 -1.00 5.88
CA HIS A 21 -14.62 -1.40 7.25
C HIS A 21 -13.54 -2.29 7.89
N ILE A 22 -12.87 -3.14 7.10
CA ILE A 22 -11.74 -3.95 7.58
C ILE A 22 -10.54 -3.05 7.89
N ALA A 23 -10.22 -2.08 7.03
CA ALA A 23 -9.16 -1.10 7.30
C ALA A 23 -9.42 -0.30 8.59
N ASP A 24 -10.66 0.16 8.79
CA ASP A 24 -11.09 0.85 10.01
C ASP A 24 -10.94 -0.05 11.25
N ALA A 25 -11.35 -1.31 11.15
CA ALA A 25 -11.21 -2.27 12.25
C ALA A 25 -9.73 -2.53 12.61
N ILE A 26 -8.83 -2.56 11.61
CA ILE A 26 -7.38 -2.66 11.84
C ILE A 26 -6.88 -1.43 12.59
N HIS A 27 -7.27 -0.22 12.16
CA HIS A 27 -6.93 1.01 12.86
C HIS A 27 -7.37 0.98 14.33
N GLN A 28 -8.62 0.63 14.59
CA GLN A 28 -9.16 0.55 15.95
C GLN A 28 -8.37 -0.42 16.83
N ARG A 29 -8.08 -1.63 16.32
CA ARG A 29 -7.30 -2.63 17.07
C ARG A 29 -5.84 -2.23 17.28
N ALA A 30 -5.24 -1.55 16.31
CA ALA A 30 -3.88 -1.04 16.44
C ALA A 30 -3.81 0.06 17.51
N MET A 31 -4.79 0.97 17.56
CA MET A 31 -4.90 2.00 18.60
C MET A 31 -5.01 1.40 20.01
N GLU A 32 -5.86 0.39 20.21
CA GLU A 32 -6.00 -0.32 21.49
C GLU A 32 -4.66 -0.91 21.98
N ARG A 33 -3.82 -1.34 21.02
CA ARG A 33 -2.52 -1.98 21.27
C ARG A 33 -1.35 -1.00 21.24
N LYS A 34 -1.60 0.30 21.04
CA LYS A 34 -0.59 1.36 20.90
C LYS A 34 0.40 1.10 19.74
N ILE A 35 -0.08 0.46 18.67
CA ILE A 35 0.66 0.26 17.43
C ILE A 35 0.38 1.46 16.53
N GLN A 36 1.41 2.05 15.92
CA GLN A 36 1.25 3.15 14.97
C GLN A 36 0.82 2.59 13.62
N VAL A 37 -0.13 3.25 12.95
CA VAL A 37 -0.59 2.86 11.62
C VAL A 37 -0.47 4.06 10.70
N THR A 38 0.28 3.89 9.61
CA THR A 38 0.28 4.80 8.47
C THR A 38 -0.58 4.19 7.37
N GLU A 39 -1.58 4.92 6.93
CA GLU A 39 -2.55 4.45 5.94
C GLU A 39 -2.19 4.93 4.53
N LEU A 40 -2.28 4.00 3.57
CA LEU A 40 -2.24 4.27 2.14
C LEU A 40 -3.54 3.75 1.47
N ASP A 41 -4.57 4.60 1.46
CA ASP A 41 -5.76 4.42 0.60
C ASP A 41 -5.42 4.84 -0.83
N LEU A 42 -5.27 3.87 -1.74
CA LEU A 42 -4.84 4.14 -3.11
C LEU A 42 -5.83 4.98 -3.92
N TYR A 43 -7.13 4.85 -3.65
CA TYR A 43 -8.13 5.62 -4.37
C TYR A 43 -8.15 7.07 -3.87
N ARG A 44 -8.02 7.31 -2.57
CA ARG A 44 -8.03 8.67 -1.99
C ARG A 44 -6.70 9.38 -2.19
N ARG A 45 -5.61 8.63 -2.26
CA ARG A 45 -4.28 9.14 -2.66
C ARG A 45 -4.23 9.53 -4.14
N ASN A 46 -5.26 9.19 -4.92
CA ASN A 46 -5.28 9.36 -6.38
C ASN A 46 -4.04 8.74 -7.03
N PHE A 47 -3.67 7.55 -6.54
CA PHE A 47 -2.51 6.82 -7.03
C PHE A 47 -2.68 6.49 -8.51
N ASN A 48 -1.61 6.64 -9.30
CA ASN A 48 -1.62 6.26 -10.70
C ASN A 48 -1.23 4.79 -10.84
N PRO A 49 -2.14 3.88 -11.24
CA PRO A 49 -1.84 2.45 -11.35
C PRO A 49 -1.15 2.06 -12.66
N VAL A 50 -0.91 3.01 -13.57
CA VAL A 50 -0.30 2.73 -14.88
C VAL A 50 1.22 2.75 -14.76
N MET A 51 1.87 1.63 -15.13
CA MET A 51 3.33 1.54 -15.16
C MET A 51 3.91 2.26 -16.37
N THR A 52 4.95 3.06 -16.14
CA THR A 52 5.72 3.76 -17.18
C THR A 52 7.10 3.12 -17.34
N SER A 53 7.78 3.40 -18.46
CA SER A 53 9.15 2.91 -18.71
C SER A 53 10.18 3.41 -17.69
N GLU A 54 9.90 4.54 -17.04
CA GLU A 54 10.74 5.06 -15.95
C GLU A 54 10.80 4.07 -14.77
N ASP A 55 9.68 3.43 -14.46
CA ASP A 55 9.57 2.50 -13.32
C ASP A 55 9.83 1.03 -13.68
N GLU A 56 10.01 0.71 -14.96
CA GLU A 56 10.31 -0.67 -15.38
C GLU A 56 11.68 -1.13 -14.85
N PRO A 57 11.80 -2.32 -14.23
CA PRO A 57 13.09 -2.80 -13.72
C PRO A 57 14.16 -2.91 -14.82
N ASP A 58 15.35 -2.36 -14.56
CA ASP A 58 16.51 -2.56 -15.44
C ASP A 58 17.52 -3.52 -14.78
N TRP A 59 17.47 -4.78 -15.18
CA TRP A 59 18.33 -5.83 -14.66
C TRP A 59 19.83 -5.64 -14.99
N LYS A 60 20.16 -4.74 -15.91
CA LYS A 60 21.55 -4.41 -16.27
C LYS A 60 22.08 -3.21 -15.49
N ASN A 61 21.20 -2.46 -14.83
CA ASN A 61 21.55 -1.25 -14.09
C ASN A 61 20.92 -1.27 -12.69
N MET A 62 21.66 -1.83 -11.73
CA MET A 62 21.22 -1.87 -10.34
C MET A 62 21.10 -0.47 -9.69
N ASP A 63 21.78 0.54 -10.26
CA ASP A 63 21.76 1.92 -9.78
C ASP A 63 20.70 2.78 -10.48
N LYS A 64 19.78 2.16 -11.24
CA LYS A 64 18.68 2.88 -11.90
C LYS A 64 17.86 3.65 -10.87
N ARG A 65 17.71 4.95 -11.11
CA ARG A 65 16.83 5.81 -10.32
C ARG A 65 15.40 5.71 -10.86
N TYR A 66 14.51 5.11 -10.07
CA TYR A 66 13.06 5.09 -10.31
C TYR A 66 12.40 6.46 -10.09
N SER A 67 11.12 6.58 -10.44
CA SER A 67 10.37 7.82 -10.28
C SER A 67 10.32 8.30 -8.82
N PRO A 68 10.11 9.61 -8.57
CA PRO A 68 9.95 10.15 -7.22
C PRO A 68 8.83 9.48 -6.41
N GLU A 69 7.73 9.09 -7.08
CA GLU A 69 6.61 8.38 -6.44
C GLU A 69 7.04 7.03 -5.88
N VAL A 70 7.82 6.25 -6.64
CA VAL A 70 8.37 4.96 -6.18
C VAL A 70 9.30 5.15 -4.98
N HIS A 71 10.21 6.13 -5.04
CA HIS A 71 11.12 6.42 -3.92
C HIS A 71 10.38 6.86 -2.65
N GLN A 72 9.30 7.63 -2.81
CA GLN A 72 8.45 8.00 -1.70
C GLN A 72 7.80 6.78 -1.06
N LEU A 73 7.11 5.95 -1.85
CA LEU A 73 6.46 4.73 -1.34
C LEU A 73 7.46 3.76 -0.71
N TYR A 74 8.66 3.64 -1.28
CA TYR A 74 9.73 2.82 -0.73
C TYR A 74 10.22 3.34 0.64
N SER A 75 10.37 4.65 0.77
CA SER A 75 10.78 5.28 2.02
C SER A 75 9.71 5.13 3.10
N GLU A 76 8.44 5.35 2.74
CA GLU A 76 7.30 5.09 3.63
C GLU A 76 7.30 3.61 4.06
N LEU A 77 7.51 2.66 3.16
CA LEU A 77 7.58 1.23 3.50
C LEU A 77 8.70 0.90 4.50
N LEU A 78 9.89 1.48 4.34
CA LEU A 78 11.05 1.22 5.21
C LEU A 78 10.88 1.73 6.64
N GLU A 79 9.99 2.69 6.87
CA GLU A 79 9.69 3.20 8.21
C GLU A 79 8.87 2.21 9.05
N HIS A 80 8.25 1.22 8.41
CA HIS A 80 7.31 0.29 9.04
C HIS A 80 7.90 -1.12 9.14
N ASP A 81 7.53 -1.83 10.21
CA ASP A 81 7.96 -3.21 10.45
C ASP A 81 6.97 -4.26 9.91
N THR A 82 5.75 -3.81 9.62
CA THR A 82 4.65 -4.67 9.20
C THR A 82 3.87 -4.04 8.05
N LEU A 83 3.76 -4.74 6.93
CA LEU A 83 2.90 -4.38 5.81
C LEU A 83 1.59 -5.16 5.91
N VAL A 84 0.46 -4.45 5.90
CA VAL A 84 -0.88 -5.04 5.83
C VAL A 84 -1.55 -4.55 4.56
N VAL A 85 -2.04 -5.48 3.73
CA VAL A 85 -2.68 -5.15 2.46
C VAL A 85 -4.12 -5.66 2.46
N VAL A 86 -5.09 -4.76 2.24
CA VAL A 86 -6.53 -5.08 2.26
C VAL A 86 -7.17 -4.70 0.93
N PHE A 87 -7.78 -5.66 0.25
CA PHE A 87 -8.42 -5.44 -1.04
C PHE A 87 -9.55 -6.44 -1.27
N PRO A 88 -10.52 -6.12 -2.15
CA PRO A 88 -11.48 -7.11 -2.62
C PRO A 88 -10.81 -8.03 -3.65
N LEU A 89 -11.19 -9.32 -3.66
CA LEU A 89 -10.77 -10.24 -4.70
C LEU A 89 -11.55 -9.96 -5.99
N TRP A 90 -10.88 -9.46 -7.02
CA TRP A 90 -11.47 -9.20 -8.34
C TRP A 90 -10.75 -10.03 -9.38
N TRP A 91 -11.52 -10.78 -10.19
CA TRP A 91 -10.96 -11.64 -11.25
C TRP A 91 -9.86 -12.59 -10.73
N TYR A 92 -10.09 -13.22 -9.57
CA TYR A 92 -9.14 -14.12 -8.90
C TYR A 92 -7.80 -13.47 -8.51
N SER A 93 -7.74 -12.13 -8.44
CA SER A 93 -6.54 -11.39 -8.09
C SER A 93 -6.85 -10.08 -7.38
N PHE A 94 -5.83 -9.25 -7.23
CA PHE A 94 -5.90 -7.92 -6.65
C PHE A 94 -6.51 -6.93 -7.66
N PRO A 95 -7.14 -5.83 -7.21
CA PRO A 95 -7.56 -4.75 -8.09
C PRO A 95 -6.39 -4.20 -8.91
N ALA A 96 -6.66 -3.74 -10.14
CA ALA A 96 -5.63 -3.10 -10.98
C ALA A 96 -4.93 -1.93 -10.26
N MET A 97 -5.68 -1.20 -9.41
CA MET A 97 -5.13 -0.13 -8.58
C MET A 97 -3.95 -0.58 -7.70
N LEU A 98 -4.05 -1.79 -7.14
CA LEU A 98 -3.04 -2.36 -6.26
C LEU A 98 -1.92 -3.08 -7.03
N LYS A 99 -2.18 -3.50 -8.28
CA LYS A 99 -1.25 -4.31 -9.07
C LYS A 99 0.10 -3.62 -9.33
N ARG A 100 0.15 -2.28 -9.40
CA ARG A 100 1.38 -1.50 -9.61
C ARG A 100 2.29 -1.42 -8.39
N ILE A 101 1.79 -1.71 -7.18
CA ILE A 101 2.61 -1.73 -5.96
C ILE A 101 3.43 -3.02 -5.85
N TYR A 102 2.98 -4.10 -6.50
CA TYR A 102 3.68 -5.39 -6.59
C TYR A 102 4.61 -5.45 -7.80
#